data_AF-A0A5U8XK29-F1
#
_entry.id   AF-A0A5U8XK29-F1
#
_cell.length_a   1.000
_cell.length_b   1.000
_cell.length_c   1.000
_cell.angle_alpha   90.00
_cell.angle_beta   90.00
_cell.angle_gamma   90.00
#
_symmetry.space_group_name_H-M   'P 1'
#
loop_
_entity.id
_entity.type
_entity.pdbx_description
1 polymer ?
#
loop_
_entity_poly.entity_id
_entity_poly.type
_entity_poly.pdbx_seq_one_letter_code
_entity_poly.pdbx_strand_id
1 'polypeptide(L)'
;MSTTPDFDLVVQELSKNMYSLDSAVAKATPFPREYMLSEFRTIKLGAGREQGIGTWAIKKFIGHPGKTLMLCANLGVSSDFIEEIKFAGGEEALKRGMVLHNDYPDHVRFHKFDQVIIISAGYYFNRYKHSKIYKFLAECVTDDVIIYHLN
;
A
#
# COMPACT_ATOMS: atom_id res chain seq x y z
N MET A 1 26.41 -12.88 32.73
CA MET A 1 26.85 -11.59 32.18
C MET A 1 26.20 -11.43 30.82
N SER A 2 25.38 -10.40 30.64
CA SER A 2 24.76 -10.08 29.36
C SER A 2 25.77 -9.33 28.51
N THR A 3 26.37 -9.99 27.52
CA THR A 3 27.14 -9.33 26.46
C THR A 3 26.16 -8.52 25.63
N THR A 4 26.06 -7.24 25.94
CA THR A 4 25.23 -6.31 25.16
C THR A 4 26.00 -6.05 23.86
N PRO A 5 25.40 -6.31 22.68
CA PRO A 5 26.07 -6.07 21.41
C PRO A 5 26.45 -4.60 21.26
N ASP A 6 27.65 -4.34 20.73
CA ASP A 6 28.06 -3.01 20.32
C ASP A 6 27.36 -2.67 19.00
N PHE A 7 26.24 -1.96 19.11
CA PHE A 7 25.41 -1.62 17.95
C PHE A 7 26.11 -0.65 16.99
N ASP A 8 27.04 0.18 17.46
CA ASP A 8 27.77 1.11 16.59
C ASP A 8 28.71 0.35 15.65
N LEU A 9 29.38 -0.68 16.17
CA LEU A 9 30.25 -1.53 15.39
C LEU A 9 29.46 -2.38 14.37
N VAL A 10 28.27 -2.85 14.75
CA VAL A 10 27.33 -3.54 13.84
C VAL A 10 26.85 -2.60 12.72
N VAL A 11 26.48 -1.35 13.05
CA VAL A 11 26.05 -0.36 12.06
C VAL A 11 27.18 0.00 11.11
N GLN A 12 28.40 0.22 11.60
CA GLN A 12 29.55 0.47 10.75
C GLN A 12 29.79 -0.69 9.78
N GLU A 13 29.72 -1.93 10.26
CA GLU A 13 30.00 -3.09 9.43
C GLU A 13 28.92 -3.34 8.36
N LEU A 14 27.64 -3.16 8.72
CA LEU A 14 26.54 -3.26 7.78
C LEU A 14 26.56 -2.12 6.74
N SER A 15 26.98 -0.92 7.14
CA SER A 15 27.01 0.26 6.26
C SER A 15 28.12 0.21 5.20
N LYS A 16 29.21 -0.53 5.43
CA LYS A 16 30.33 -0.64 4.48
C LYS A 16 29.92 -1.18 3.10
N ASN A 17 28.87 -1.99 3.05
CA ASN A 17 28.37 -2.60 1.81
C ASN A 17 27.01 -2.02 1.36
N MET A 18 26.56 -0.93 2.00
CA MET A 18 25.36 -0.23 1.59
C MET A 18 25.69 0.74 0.46
N TYR A 19 24.93 0.64 -0.63
CA TYR A 19 25.00 1.60 -1.71
C TYR A 19 23.86 2.61 -1.57
N SER A 20 24.12 3.87 -1.90
CA SER A 20 23.04 4.85 -2.08
C SER A 20 22.05 4.33 -3.13
N LEU A 21 20.75 4.54 -2.91
CA LEU A 21 19.68 4.14 -3.84
C LEU A 21 19.89 4.70 -5.25
N ASP A 22 20.54 5.87 -5.37
CA ASP A 22 20.81 6.51 -6.65
C ASP A 22 22.07 5.99 -7.36
N SER A 23 22.86 5.15 -6.69
CA SER A 23 24.12 4.62 -7.23
C SER A 23 23.89 3.67 -8.40
N ALA A 24 24.90 3.57 -9.27
CA ALA A 24 24.89 2.62 -10.39
C ALA A 24 24.75 1.17 -9.92
N VAL A 25 25.30 0.81 -8.76
CA VAL A 25 25.23 -0.55 -8.20
C VAL A 25 23.83 -0.88 -7.70
N ALA A 26 23.18 0.05 -7.00
CA ALA A 26 21.79 -0.12 -6.58
C ALA A 26 20.85 -0.23 -7.79
N LYS A 27 21.07 0.57 -8.84
CA LYS A 27 20.32 0.51 -10.11
C LYS A 27 20.56 -0.77 -10.90
N ALA A 28 21.75 -1.35 -10.81
CA ALA A 28 22.11 -2.63 -11.44
C ALA A 28 21.62 -3.85 -10.64
N THR A 29 21.19 -3.67 -9.40
CA THR A 29 20.66 -4.74 -8.56
C THR A 29 19.18 -4.96 -8.91
N PRO A 30 18.79 -6.11 -9.47
CA PRO A 30 17.41 -6.36 -9.86
C PRO A 30 16.58 -6.64 -8.61
N PHE A 31 16.03 -5.59 -7.99
CA PHE A 31 14.97 -5.77 -6.99
C PHE A 31 13.67 -6.13 -7.69
N PRO A 32 13.01 -7.24 -7.32
CA PRO A 32 11.67 -7.52 -7.81
C PRO A 32 10.74 -6.34 -7.50
N ARG A 33 9.90 -5.94 -8.47
CA ARG A 33 9.05 -4.76 -8.34
C ARG A 33 8.15 -4.85 -7.11
N GLU A 34 7.64 -6.04 -6.80
CA GLU A 34 6.82 -6.29 -5.62
C GLU A 34 7.53 -5.92 -4.31
N TYR A 35 8.86 -6.11 -4.24
CA TYR A 35 9.68 -5.76 -3.09
C TYR A 35 9.90 -4.25 -3.03
N MET A 36 10.18 -3.62 -4.17
CA MET A 36 10.34 -2.16 -4.23
C MET A 36 9.09 -1.44 -3.74
N LEU A 37 7.91 -1.95 -4.12
CA LEU A 37 6.63 -1.43 -3.68
C LEU A 37 6.43 -1.56 -2.16
N SER A 38 6.75 -2.73 -1.58
CA SER A 38 6.53 -2.94 -0.14
C SER A 38 7.48 -2.13 0.73
N GLU A 39 8.72 -1.97 0.31
CA GLU A 39 9.75 -1.34 1.14
C GLU A 39 9.85 0.17 0.95
N PHE A 40 9.65 0.70 -0.28
CA PHE A 40 9.96 2.10 -0.59
C PHE A 40 8.76 2.97 -0.96
N ARG A 41 7.61 2.36 -1.28
CA ARG A 41 6.40 3.09 -1.69
C ARG A 41 5.29 3.05 -0.64
N THR A 42 5.55 2.43 0.51
CA THR A 42 4.54 2.13 1.51
C THR A 42 4.63 3.02 2.73
N ILE A 43 3.49 3.63 3.10
CA ILE A 43 3.31 4.42 4.32
C ILE A 43 2.37 3.63 5.24
N LYS A 44 2.81 3.35 6.48
CA LYS A 44 2.02 2.64 7.48
C LYS A 44 1.44 3.64 8.48
N LEU A 45 0.12 3.67 8.61
CA LEU A 45 -0.61 4.48 9.56
C LEU A 45 -1.39 3.54 10.49
N GLY A 46 -1.30 3.79 11.80
CA GLY A 46 -2.05 3.06 12.80
C GLY A 46 -2.77 4.04 13.72
N ALA A 47 -4.03 3.76 14.03
CA ALA A 47 -4.76 4.47 15.07
C ALA A 47 -5.57 3.50 15.93
N GLY A 48 -5.99 3.96 17.10
CA GLY A 48 -6.96 3.22 17.90
C GLY A 48 -8.30 3.05 17.16
N ARG A 49 -9.16 2.16 17.66
CA ARG A 49 -10.52 2.00 17.13
C ARG A 49 -11.26 3.34 17.16
N GLU A 50 -12.07 3.57 16.13
CA GLU A 50 -12.97 4.72 16.01
C GLU A 50 -12.28 6.09 15.99
N GLN A 51 -10.98 6.15 15.66
CA GLN A 51 -10.22 7.38 15.54
C GLN A 51 -10.29 8.03 14.13
N GLY A 52 -11.30 7.68 13.33
CA GLY A 52 -11.55 8.34 12.04
C GLY A 52 -10.68 7.89 10.87
N ILE A 53 -9.98 6.75 10.95
CA ILE A 53 -9.19 6.20 9.82
C ILE A 53 -10.04 5.98 8.56
N GLY A 54 -11.26 5.46 8.72
CA GLY A 54 -12.17 5.26 7.59
C GLY A 54 -12.53 6.58 6.89
N THR A 55 -12.91 7.59 7.68
CA THR A 55 -13.19 8.94 7.18
C THR A 55 -11.97 9.55 6.49
N TRP A 56 -10.77 9.34 7.03
CA TRP A 56 -9.53 9.76 6.40
C TRP A 56 -9.32 9.07 5.04
N ALA A 57 -9.52 7.75 4.98
CA ALA A 57 -9.38 6.96 3.75
C ALA A 57 -10.34 7.45 2.65
N ILE A 58 -11.59 7.76 3.00
CA ILE A 58 -12.60 8.30 2.09
C ILE A 58 -12.18 9.67 1.56
N LYS A 59 -11.77 10.58 2.45
CA LYS A 59 -11.26 11.90 2.04
C LYS A 59 -10.05 11.78 1.11
N LYS A 60 -9.14 10.86 1.42
CA LYS A 60 -7.95 10.58 0.62
C LYS A 60 -8.29 9.98 -0.75
N PHE A 61 -9.30 9.11 -0.81
CA PHE A 61 -9.80 8.54 -2.06
C PHE A 61 -10.44 9.60 -2.95
N ILE A 62 -11.36 10.40 -2.39
CA ILE A 62 -12.13 11.41 -3.14
C ILE A 62 -11.23 12.56 -3.63
N GLY A 63 -10.33 13.03 -2.75
CA GLY A 63 -9.47 14.19 -3.01
C GLY A 63 -8.26 13.90 -3.87
N HIS A 64 -7.98 12.63 -4.20
CA HIS A 64 -6.86 12.27 -5.06
C HIS A 64 -7.21 12.52 -6.53
N PRO A 65 -6.42 13.32 -7.28
CA PRO A 65 -6.72 13.61 -8.69
C PRO A 65 -6.46 12.42 -9.62
N GLY A 66 -5.62 11.48 -9.19
CA GLY A 66 -5.24 10.28 -9.94
C GLY A 66 -6.16 9.09 -9.72
N LYS A 67 -5.64 7.89 -10.01
CA LYS A 67 -6.39 6.63 -9.88
C LYS A 67 -6.11 5.94 -8.55
N THR A 68 -7.15 5.83 -7.71
CA THR A 68 -7.04 5.17 -6.40
C THR A 68 -7.57 3.74 -6.44
N LEU A 69 -6.81 2.78 -5.92
CA LEU A 69 -7.29 1.44 -5.57
C LEU A 69 -7.43 1.32 -4.05
N MET A 70 -8.63 1.06 -3.55
CA MET A 70 -8.90 0.75 -2.15
C MET A 70 -9.13 -0.74 -1.98
N LEU A 71 -8.39 -1.36 -1.07
CA LEU A 71 -8.42 -2.79 -0.79
C LEU A 71 -8.98 -3.04 0.61
N CYS A 72 -10.09 -3.77 0.66
CA CYS A 72 -10.84 -4.08 1.88
C CYS A 72 -10.85 -5.59 2.16
N ALA A 73 -10.88 -5.96 3.43
CA ALA A 73 -10.71 -7.36 3.84
C ALA A 73 -11.95 -8.25 3.63
N ASN A 74 -13.12 -7.67 3.36
CA ASN A 74 -14.36 -8.39 3.09
C ASN A 74 -15.36 -7.52 2.30
N LEU A 75 -16.38 -8.17 1.75
CA LEU A 75 -17.41 -7.53 0.92
C LEU A 75 -18.18 -6.44 1.66
N GLY A 76 -18.60 -6.69 2.91
CA GLY A 76 -19.36 -5.72 3.70
C GLY A 76 -18.61 -4.40 3.84
N VAL A 77 -17.35 -4.47 4.26
CA VAL A 77 -16.49 -3.28 4.39
C VAL A 77 -16.31 -2.57 3.05
N SER A 78 -16.08 -3.30 1.95
CA SER A 78 -15.98 -2.63 0.63
C SER A 78 -17.28 -1.95 0.22
N SER A 79 -18.44 -2.56 0.47
CA SER A 79 -19.74 -1.97 0.14
C SER A 79 -19.99 -0.70 0.94
N ASP A 80 -19.71 -0.71 2.24
CA ASP A 80 -19.84 0.46 3.11
C ASP A 80 -18.98 1.63 2.59
N PHE A 81 -17.72 1.37 2.24
CA PHE A 81 -16.85 2.40 1.66
C PHE A 81 -17.35 2.91 0.30
N ILE A 82 -17.89 2.04 -0.56
CA ILE A 82 -18.47 2.45 -1.85
C ILE A 82 -19.65 3.39 -1.63
N GLU A 83 -20.55 3.06 -0.71
CA GLU A 83 -21.71 3.90 -0.39
C GLU A 83 -21.29 5.24 0.21
N GLU A 84 -20.35 5.25 1.16
CA GLU A 84 -19.86 6.49 1.77
C GLU A 84 -19.12 7.37 0.75
N ILE A 85 -18.31 6.79 -0.14
CA ILE A 85 -17.64 7.53 -1.22
C ILE A 85 -18.68 8.10 -2.19
N LYS A 86 -19.70 7.32 -2.57
CA LYS A 86 -20.78 7.78 -3.45
C LYS A 86 -21.57 8.92 -2.80
N PHE A 87 -21.84 8.83 -1.50
CA PHE A 87 -22.54 9.88 -0.75
C PHE A 87 -21.72 11.17 -0.66
N ALA A 88 -20.41 11.08 -0.34
CA ALA A 88 -19.57 12.25 -0.11
C ALA A 88 -18.97 12.86 -1.38
N GLY A 89 -18.64 12.06 -2.39
CA GLY A 89 -17.92 12.46 -3.60
C GLY A 89 -18.68 12.27 -4.91
N GLY A 90 -19.89 11.71 -4.86
CA GLY A 90 -20.70 11.38 -6.03
C GLY A 90 -20.15 10.19 -6.84
N GLU A 91 -20.87 9.80 -7.89
CA GLU A 91 -20.46 8.67 -8.75
C GLU A 91 -19.15 8.94 -9.52
N GLU A 92 -18.81 10.20 -9.76
CA GLU A 92 -17.56 10.59 -10.43
C GLU A 92 -16.32 10.19 -9.62
N ALA A 93 -16.39 10.16 -8.29
CA ALA A 93 -15.28 9.69 -7.47
C ALA A 93 -15.00 8.20 -7.72
N LEU A 94 -16.04 7.39 -7.89
CA LEU A 94 -15.93 5.96 -8.20
C LEU A 94 -15.49 5.70 -9.65
N LYS A 95 -15.67 6.64 -10.58
CA LYS A 95 -15.07 6.53 -11.93
C LYS A 95 -13.55 6.71 -11.93
N ARG A 96 -13.02 7.43 -10.92
CA ARG A 96 -11.57 7.69 -10.77
C ARG A 96 -10.86 6.64 -9.93
N GLY A 97 -11.55 5.67 -9.34
CA GLY A 97 -10.91 4.65 -8.51
C GLY A 97 -11.69 3.36 -8.45
N MET A 98 -11.19 2.41 -7.68
CA MET A 98 -11.85 1.13 -7.46
C MET A 98 -11.77 0.78 -5.98
N VAL A 99 -12.88 0.29 -5.42
CA VAL A 99 -12.91 -0.30 -4.08
C VAL A 99 -13.16 -1.78 -4.25
N LEU A 100 -12.22 -2.61 -3.83
CA LEU A 100 -12.24 -4.05 -4.04
C LEU A 100 -12.10 -4.80 -2.72
N HIS A 101 -12.68 -5.98 -2.70
CA HIS A 101 -12.37 -7.04 -1.76
C HIS A 101 -11.88 -8.25 -2.58
N ASN A 102 -10.95 -9.04 -2.02
CA ASN A 102 -10.30 -10.29 -2.50
C ASN A 102 -10.27 -10.66 -3.99
N ASP A 103 -11.43 -10.68 -4.64
CA ASP A 103 -11.64 -11.25 -5.96
C ASP A 103 -11.27 -10.18 -6.97
N TYR A 104 -9.96 -9.88 -7.10
CA TYR A 104 -9.47 -8.91 -8.08
C TYR A 104 -9.90 -9.36 -9.47
N PRO A 105 -10.86 -8.68 -10.12
CA PRO A 105 -11.24 -9.07 -11.46
C PRO A 105 -10.06 -8.85 -12.40
N ASP A 106 -9.91 -9.70 -13.42
CA ASP A 106 -8.76 -9.62 -14.34
C ASP A 106 -8.61 -8.23 -14.98
N HIS A 107 -9.73 -7.53 -15.20
CA HIS A 107 -9.68 -6.20 -15.80
C HIS A 107 -8.89 -5.19 -14.96
N VAL A 108 -8.78 -5.38 -13.64
CA VAL A 108 -8.03 -4.49 -12.74
C VAL A 108 -6.55 -4.43 -13.13
N ARG A 109 -5.99 -5.51 -13.69
CA ARG A 109 -4.59 -5.55 -14.14
C ARG A 109 -4.32 -4.59 -15.30
N PHE A 110 -5.35 -4.17 -16.04
CA PHE A 110 -5.23 -3.18 -17.12
C PHE A 110 -5.27 -1.73 -16.62
N HIS A 111 -5.56 -1.50 -15.34
CA HIS A 111 -5.46 -0.19 -14.74
C HIS A 111 -4.02 0.12 -14.31
N LYS A 112 -3.76 1.41 -14.10
CA LYS A 112 -2.53 1.92 -13.52
C LYS A 112 -2.91 2.89 -12.39
N PHE A 113 -2.95 2.36 -11.18
CA PHE A 113 -3.23 3.14 -9.97
C PHE A 113 -1.97 3.81 -9.46
N ASP A 114 -2.07 5.09 -9.13
CA ASP A 114 -0.99 5.89 -8.54
C ASP A 114 -1.20 6.10 -7.03
N GLN A 115 -2.33 5.63 -6.50
CA GLN A 115 -2.59 5.53 -5.07
C GLN A 115 -3.22 4.19 -4.72
N VAL A 116 -2.73 3.53 -3.67
CA VAL A 116 -3.34 2.32 -3.11
C VAL A 116 -3.63 2.55 -1.63
N ILE A 117 -4.82 2.19 -1.16
CA ILE A 117 -5.21 2.28 0.25
C ILE A 117 -5.65 0.89 0.71
N ILE A 118 -4.96 0.31 1.68
CA ILE A 118 -5.26 -1.01 2.23
C ILE A 118 -5.88 -0.82 3.62
N ILE A 119 -7.17 -1.10 3.74
CA ILE A 119 -7.93 -0.96 4.98
C ILE A 119 -7.71 -2.16 5.88
N SER A 120 -7.47 -1.92 7.17
CA SER A 120 -7.20 -2.94 8.17
C SER A 120 -6.06 -3.87 7.71
N ALA A 121 -4.94 -3.28 7.31
CA ALA A 121 -3.86 -3.93 6.59
C ALA A 121 -3.35 -5.21 7.28
N GLY A 122 -3.22 -5.22 8.61
CA GLY A 122 -2.84 -6.41 9.37
C GLY A 122 -3.81 -7.57 9.17
N TYR A 123 -5.12 -7.30 9.25
CA TYR A 123 -6.15 -8.33 8.99
C TYR A 123 -6.20 -8.72 7.52
N TYR A 124 -6.08 -7.75 6.62
CA TYR A 124 -6.06 -7.96 5.17
C TYR A 124 -4.92 -8.90 4.74
N PHE A 125 -3.70 -8.66 5.21
CA PHE A 125 -2.53 -9.47 4.85
C PHE A 125 -2.51 -10.83 5.55
N ASN A 126 -3.11 -10.95 6.73
CA ASN A 126 -3.33 -12.27 7.35
C ASN A 126 -4.20 -13.15 6.45
N ARG A 127 -5.21 -12.55 5.80
CA ARG A 127 -6.14 -13.27 4.91
C ARG A 127 -5.56 -13.56 3.52
N TYR A 128 -4.93 -12.57 2.87
CA TYR A 128 -4.59 -12.66 1.44
C TYR A 128 -3.10 -12.85 1.14
N LYS A 129 -2.25 -12.93 2.16
CA LYS A 129 -0.78 -13.04 2.09
C LYS A 129 -0.12 -11.83 1.44
N HIS A 130 0.74 -11.16 2.21
CA HIS A 130 1.51 -10.00 1.79
C HIS A 130 2.15 -10.14 0.40
N SER A 131 2.90 -11.22 0.15
CA SER A 131 3.61 -11.42 -1.13
C SER A 131 2.69 -11.53 -2.34
N LYS A 132 1.48 -12.08 -2.20
CA LYS A 132 0.53 -12.19 -3.32
C LYS A 132 -0.04 -10.82 -3.71
N ILE A 133 -0.36 -10.00 -2.70
CA ILE A 133 -0.86 -8.64 -2.91
C ILE A 133 0.16 -7.81 -3.65
N TYR A 134 1.41 -7.81 -3.20
CA TYR A 134 2.44 -6.98 -3.82
C TYR A 134 2.83 -7.44 -5.24
N LYS A 135 2.75 -8.74 -5.54
CA LYS A 135 2.86 -9.23 -6.92
C LYS A 135 1.73 -8.72 -7.80
N PHE A 136 0.50 -8.75 -7.30
CA PHE A 136 -0.65 -8.18 -8.02
C PHE A 136 -0.49 -6.67 -8.22
N LEU A 137 -0.12 -5.93 -7.18
CA LEU A 137 0.10 -4.48 -7.27
C LEU A 137 1.18 -4.14 -8.30
N ALA A 138 2.27 -4.92 -8.37
CA ALA A 138 3.32 -4.74 -9.37
C ALA A 138 2.83 -4.79 -10.82
N GLU A 139 1.64 -5.34 -11.09
CA GLU A 139 1.05 -5.36 -12.43
C GLU A 139 0.10 -4.19 -12.69
N CYS A 140 -0.56 -3.66 -11.65
CA CYS A 140 -1.66 -2.69 -11.79
C CYS A 140 -1.38 -1.28 -11.26
N VAL A 141 -0.16 -0.99 -10.80
CA VAL A 141 0.23 0.34 -10.28
C VAL A 141 1.23 1.08 -11.20
N THR A 142 1.32 2.39 -11.04
CA THR A 142 2.37 3.24 -11.65
C THR A 142 3.69 3.08 -10.89
N ASP A 143 4.79 3.56 -11.48
CA ASP A 143 6.13 3.46 -10.85
C ASP A 143 6.30 4.36 -9.62
N ASP A 144 5.52 5.45 -9.56
CA ASP A 144 5.50 6.44 -8.47
C ASP A 144 4.27 6.30 -7.55
N VAL A 145 3.69 5.11 -7.49
CA VAL A 145 2.54 4.83 -6.61
C VAL A 145 2.87 5.10 -5.14
N ILE A 146 1.88 5.58 -4.38
CA ILE A 146 1.93 5.60 -2.91
C ILE A 146 0.93 4.58 -2.35
N ILE A 147 1.41 3.69 -1.48
CA ILE A 147 0.63 2.62 -0.87
C ILE A 147 0.44 2.91 0.62
N TYR A 148 -0.80 3.07 1.06
CA TYR A 148 -1.13 3.31 2.46
C TYR A 148 -1.61 2.01 3.12
N HIS A 149 -0.93 1.58 4.18
CA HIS A 149 -1.42 0.54 5.08
C HIS A 149 -2.10 1.20 6.27
N LEU A 150 -3.42 1.05 6.37
CA LEU A 150 -4.19 1.60 7.48
C LEU A 150 -4.54 0.49 8.48
N ASN A 151 -4.24 0.70 9.76
CA ASN A 151 -4.59 -0.21 10.86
C ASN A 151 -5.37 0.50 11.96
#